data_AF-A0AAV2H8W4-F1
#
_entry.id   AF-A0AAV2H8W4-F1
#
_cell.length_a   1.000
_cell.length_b   1.000
_cell.length_c   1.000
_cell.angle_alpha   90.00
_cell.angle_beta   90.00
_cell.angle_gamma   90.00
#
_symmetry.space_group_name_H-M   'P 1'
#
loop_
_entity.id
_entity.type
_entity.pdbx_description
1 polymer ?
#
loop_
_entity_poly.entity_id
_entity_poly.type
_entity_poly.pdbx_seq_one_letter_code
_entity_poly.pdbx_strand_id
1 'polypeptide(L)'
;SADGNFEVTYKSNCVLYSSSEVNWIPPAIYHSSCSIDVKYFPFDQQKCQMKFGSWTHKGTSLKYSFDKDRDKLDLVDYLKSGSWDIIDCPGKIVPFTDETTGDQKEQIIFEFVLRRKTLFYTVNLIIPCVLISFVTSCVFALPAHGGQKITLCISVLFALVVFLLLVSKILPPSLTIPLIAKYLLFTFLMNVIAIFATVVIINRNWITPSTQEMPYWVRVVFLRELPKYLLMARPDYQRRWRGPTNPEHNIIQRIPDTQHIGVASSDDDDEVFELSAGHSPRPQRNRQDDRQGQHTVGGAMGMSERSRDQGELGPGVKPFEMTPELRNTLESVKFIYQHLKQEQEYVLV
;
A
#
# COMPACT_ATOMS: atom_id res chain seq x y z
N SER A 1 10.98 40.38 16.43
CA SER A 1 11.01 39.37 15.37
C SER A 1 11.71 38.12 15.89
N ALA A 2 11.46 36.96 15.28
CA ALA A 2 12.05 35.67 15.66
C ALA A 2 13.48 35.49 15.13
N ASP A 3 13.84 36.21 14.07
CA ASP A 3 15.13 36.21 13.37
C ASP A 3 16.11 37.28 13.89
N GLY A 4 15.69 38.12 14.84
CA GLY A 4 16.47 39.23 15.35
C GLY A 4 16.52 40.49 14.46
N ASN A 5 15.88 40.49 13.28
CA ASN A 5 15.78 41.69 12.45
C ASN A 5 14.46 42.42 12.72
N PHE A 6 14.53 43.71 13.03
CA PHE A 6 13.36 44.53 13.39
C PHE A 6 13.13 45.72 12.44
N GLU A 7 14.11 46.03 11.58
CA GLU A 7 14.01 47.13 10.62
C GLU A 7 13.48 46.65 9.27
N VAL A 8 12.76 47.53 8.57
CA VAL A 8 12.31 47.23 7.21
C VAL A 8 13.51 47.23 6.27
N THR A 9 13.80 46.07 5.69
CA THR A 9 15.04 45.82 4.94
C THR A 9 15.12 46.62 3.63
N TYR A 10 13.97 46.99 3.05
CA TYR A 10 13.91 47.78 1.81
C TYR A 10 13.49 49.23 2.08
N LYS A 11 14.39 50.17 1.77
CA LYS A 11 14.12 51.61 1.86
C LYS A 11 13.44 52.09 0.57
N SER A 12 12.11 52.04 0.54
CA SER A 12 11.32 52.61 -0.56
C SER A 12 11.24 54.15 -0.46
N ASN A 13 10.97 54.80 -1.59
CA ASN A 13 10.69 56.23 -1.65
C ASN A 13 9.35 56.55 -0.96
N CYS A 14 9.25 57.74 -0.36
CA CYS A 14 8.00 58.29 0.16
C CYS A 14 7.34 59.20 -0.90
N VAL A 15 6.01 59.29 -0.86
CA VAL A 15 5.23 60.28 -1.63
C VAL A 15 4.80 61.40 -0.70
N LEU A 16 5.15 62.65 -1.05
CA LEU A 16 4.74 63.85 -0.34
C LEU A 16 3.59 64.53 -1.09
N TYR A 17 2.48 64.80 -0.41
CA TYR A 17 1.36 65.55 -0.94
C TYR A 17 1.44 67.04 -0.56
N SER A 18 0.79 67.91 -1.34
CA SER A 18 0.69 69.35 -1.04
C SER A 18 -0.10 69.67 0.24
N SER A 19 -0.82 68.68 0.80
CA SER A 19 -1.47 68.73 2.11
C SER A 19 -0.49 68.58 3.30
N SER A 20 0.82 68.44 3.03
CA SER A 20 1.86 68.02 4.01
C SER A 20 1.71 66.58 4.51
N GLU A 21 0.86 65.76 3.88
CA GLU A 21 0.75 64.33 4.15
C GLU A 21 1.90 63.57 3.47
N VAL A 22 2.50 62.61 4.20
CA VAL A 22 3.57 61.73 3.69
C VAL A 22 3.06 60.30 3.68
N ASN A 23 2.94 59.72 2.49
CA ASN A 23 2.64 58.30 2.32
C ASN A 23 3.93 57.50 2.10
N TRP A 24 4.13 56.45 2.90
CA TRP A 24 5.29 55.56 2.81
C TRP A 24 4.85 54.12 3.02
N ILE A 25 5.04 53.30 1.98
CA ILE A 25 4.65 51.89 1.97
C ILE A 25 5.90 51.06 1.66
N PRO A 26 6.70 50.68 2.68
CA PRO A 26 7.90 49.88 2.47
C PRO A 26 7.58 48.38 2.55
N PRO A 27 8.03 47.55 1.59
CA PRO A 27 7.87 46.10 1.66
C PRO A 27 8.81 45.50 2.71
N ALA A 28 8.28 44.59 3.52
CA ALA A 28 9.00 43.93 4.60
C ALA A 28 8.70 42.43 4.66
N ILE A 29 9.68 41.64 5.07
CA ILE A 29 9.51 40.23 5.44
C ILE A 29 9.58 40.18 6.97
N TYR A 30 8.53 39.68 7.61
CA TYR A 30 8.44 39.61 9.07
C TYR A 30 8.42 38.16 9.56
N HIS A 31 9.31 37.84 10.50
CA HIS A 31 9.34 36.54 11.15
C HIS A 31 8.73 36.66 12.56
N SER A 32 7.47 36.25 12.72
CA SER A 32 6.78 36.26 14.03
C SER A 32 6.90 34.90 14.75
N SER A 33 7.30 34.91 16.03
CA SER A 33 7.15 33.75 16.90
C SER A 33 5.69 33.58 17.30
N CYS A 34 5.12 32.40 17.06
CA CYS A 34 3.73 32.05 17.40
C CYS A 34 3.70 30.68 18.09
N SER A 35 2.93 30.55 19.17
CA SER A 35 2.67 29.26 19.81
C SER A 35 1.55 28.53 19.06
N ILE A 36 1.77 27.26 18.74
CA ILE A 36 0.90 26.44 17.89
C ILE A 36 0.23 25.37 18.74
N ASP A 37 -1.11 25.35 18.81
CA ASP A 37 -1.84 24.27 19.46
C ASP A 37 -2.06 23.11 18.48
N VAL A 38 -1.37 22.00 18.71
CA VAL A 38 -1.45 20.79 17.89
C VAL A 38 -2.57 19.82 18.32
N LYS A 39 -3.40 20.17 19.32
CA LYS A 39 -4.44 19.28 19.89
C LYS A 39 -5.37 18.69 18.84
N TYR A 40 -5.86 19.50 17.89
CA TYR A 40 -6.80 19.08 16.84
C TYR A 40 -6.16 18.87 15.46
N PHE A 41 -4.83 18.81 15.38
CA PHE A 41 -4.11 18.54 14.13
C PHE A 41 -4.63 17.25 13.44
N PRO A 42 -4.84 17.24 12.11
CA PRO A 42 -4.57 18.31 11.13
C PRO A 42 -5.73 19.30 10.92
N PHE A 43 -6.83 19.18 11.65
CA PHE A 43 -8.02 20.05 11.57
C PHE A 43 -7.90 21.27 12.50
N ASP A 44 -6.67 21.75 12.68
CA ASP A 44 -6.33 22.84 13.60
C ASP A 44 -6.60 24.23 13.00
N GLN A 45 -6.97 25.15 13.89
CA GLN A 45 -6.97 26.59 13.65
C GLN A 45 -5.95 27.22 14.60
N GLN A 46 -5.11 28.10 14.06
CA GLN A 46 -4.04 28.78 14.79
C GLN A 46 -4.34 30.27 14.86
N LYS A 47 -3.97 30.90 15.98
CA LYS A 47 -4.07 32.34 16.18
C LYS A 47 -2.68 32.90 16.43
N CYS A 48 -2.14 33.62 15.46
CA CYS A 48 -0.82 34.20 15.55
C CYS A 48 -0.92 35.73 15.57
N GLN A 49 -0.28 36.35 16.56
CA GLN A 49 -0.34 37.80 16.75
C GLN A 49 0.96 38.45 16.29
N MET A 50 0.83 39.44 15.41
CA MET A 50 1.92 40.33 15.02
C MET A 50 1.72 41.68 15.70
N LYS A 51 2.72 42.13 16.46
CA LYS A 51 2.69 43.39 17.21
C LYS A 51 3.61 44.41 16.53
N PHE A 52 3.08 45.59 16.26
CA PHE A 52 3.77 46.70 15.62
C PHE A 52 3.70 47.93 16.52
N GLY A 53 4.84 48.59 16.72
CA GLY A 53 4.93 49.79 17.54
C GLY A 53 6.31 50.42 17.44
N SER A 54 6.37 51.71 17.74
CA SER A 54 7.59 52.49 17.85
C SER A 54 8.40 52.07 19.07
N TRP A 55 9.68 51.77 18.84
CA TRP A 55 10.65 51.52 19.89
C TRP A 55 11.01 52.81 20.67
N THR A 56 11.32 53.88 19.94
CA THR A 56 12.01 55.07 20.48
C THR A 56 11.09 56.18 20.98
N HIS A 57 9.92 56.39 20.35
CA HIS A 57 9.00 57.47 20.75
C HIS A 57 8.29 57.15 22.07
N LYS A 58 8.03 58.20 22.86
CA LYS A 58 7.17 58.16 24.05
C LYS A 58 5.70 58.20 23.63
N GLY A 59 4.80 57.64 24.46
CA GLY A 59 3.41 57.43 24.06
C GLY A 59 2.57 58.69 23.86
N THR A 60 3.01 59.86 24.34
CA THR A 60 2.37 61.15 24.04
C THR A 60 2.83 61.76 22.70
N SER A 61 3.92 61.25 22.11
CA SER A 61 4.55 61.81 20.91
C SER A 61 4.10 61.15 19.60
N LEU A 62 3.50 59.96 19.67
CA LEU A 62 3.08 59.19 18.51
C LEU A 62 1.80 58.42 18.84
N LYS A 63 0.78 58.59 18.00
CA LYS A 63 -0.53 57.93 18.12
C LYS A 63 -0.81 57.10 16.86
N TYR A 64 -1.42 55.94 17.01
CA TYR A 64 -1.80 55.11 15.87
C TYR A 64 -3.26 55.34 15.46
N SER A 65 -3.54 55.10 14.19
CA SER A 65 -4.89 55.01 13.63
C SER A 65 -4.89 54.04 12.45
N PHE A 66 -6.05 53.50 12.11
CA PHE A 66 -6.21 52.67 10.91
C PHE A 66 -6.55 53.55 9.71
N ASP A 67 -6.03 53.22 8.51
CA ASP A 67 -6.41 53.93 7.29
C ASP A 67 -7.92 53.77 7.04
N LYS A 68 -8.63 54.91 6.90
CA LYS A 68 -10.07 54.99 6.67
C LYS A 68 -10.91 54.16 7.66
N ASP A 69 -10.48 54.10 8.91
CA ASP A 69 -11.09 53.32 10.00
C ASP A 69 -11.23 51.81 9.70
N ARG A 70 -10.40 51.27 8.80
CA ARG A 70 -10.36 49.84 8.46
C ARG A 70 -9.50 49.08 9.46
N ASP A 71 -10.14 48.51 10.48
CA ASP A 71 -9.49 47.68 11.49
C ASP A 71 -8.99 46.31 10.97
N LYS A 72 -9.26 45.94 9.72
CA LYS A 72 -8.83 44.67 9.11
C LYS A 72 -7.68 44.84 8.14
N LEU A 73 -6.78 43.87 8.12
CA LEU A 73 -5.70 43.79 7.13
C LEU A 73 -6.28 43.67 5.71
N ASP A 74 -5.74 44.45 4.77
CA ASP A 74 -6.10 44.30 3.35
C ASP A 74 -5.49 43.03 2.77
N LEU A 75 -6.31 42.25 2.05
CA LEU A 75 -5.97 40.97 1.45
C LEU A 75 -6.30 40.93 -0.06
N VAL A 76 -6.55 42.08 -0.70
CA VAL A 76 -6.85 42.15 -2.14
C VAL A 76 -5.74 41.51 -2.99
N ASP A 77 -4.48 41.85 -2.71
CA ASP A 77 -3.30 41.31 -3.43
C ASP A 77 -2.72 40.02 -2.78
N TYR A 78 -3.49 39.33 -1.92
CA TYR A 78 -3.01 38.16 -1.22
C TYR A 78 -2.89 36.91 -2.12
N LEU A 79 -1.66 36.44 -2.32
CA LEU A 79 -1.39 35.15 -2.94
C LEU A 79 -1.73 33.99 -1.98
N LYS A 80 -2.80 33.26 -2.30
CA LYS A 80 -3.31 32.13 -1.49
C LYS A 80 -2.25 31.05 -1.24
N SER A 81 -2.00 30.73 0.03
CA SER A 81 -1.07 29.67 0.42
C SER A 81 -1.60 28.26 0.09
N GLY A 82 -0.69 27.35 -0.26
CA GLY A 82 -0.99 25.94 -0.51
C GLY A 82 -1.24 25.11 0.76
N SER A 83 -0.81 25.59 1.93
CA SER A 83 -0.85 24.84 3.20
C SER A 83 -1.83 25.40 4.23
N TRP A 84 -2.17 26.69 4.11
CA TRP A 84 -2.98 27.44 5.06
C TRP A 84 -4.01 28.30 4.33
N ASP A 85 -5.18 28.48 4.93
CA ASP A 85 -6.16 29.51 4.57
C ASP A 85 -6.21 30.57 5.68
N ILE A 86 -6.20 31.83 5.29
CA ILE A 86 -6.47 32.96 6.20
C ILE A 86 -7.99 33.06 6.34
N ILE A 87 -8.50 32.91 7.58
CA ILE A 87 -9.93 33.05 7.88
C ILE A 87 -10.27 34.52 8.13
N ASP A 88 -9.48 35.19 8.98
CA ASP A 88 -9.66 36.59 9.36
C ASP A 88 -8.33 37.17 9.88
N CYS A 89 -8.18 38.49 9.76
CA CYS A 89 -7.01 39.26 10.19
C CYS A 89 -7.41 40.60 10.86
N PRO A 90 -8.14 40.60 11.99
CA PRO A 90 -8.46 41.81 12.72
C PRO A 90 -7.20 42.43 13.36
N GLY A 91 -7.05 43.73 13.18
CA GLY A 91 -6.14 44.62 13.87
C GLY A 91 -6.82 45.25 15.09
N LYS A 92 -6.06 45.48 16.16
CA LYS A 92 -6.50 46.21 17.35
C LYS A 92 -5.38 47.13 17.83
N ILE A 93 -5.71 48.39 18.11
CA ILE A 93 -4.81 49.31 18.81
C ILE A 93 -5.01 49.08 20.31
N VAL A 94 -3.93 48.80 21.03
CA VAL A 94 -3.98 48.59 22.49
C VAL A 94 -2.91 49.42 23.20
N PRO A 95 -3.22 50.03 24.35
CA PRO A 95 -2.21 50.60 25.22
C PRO A 95 -1.39 49.50 25.89
N PHE A 96 -0.10 49.77 26.14
CA PHE A 96 0.78 48.93 26.95
C PHE A 96 1.77 49.81 27.72
N THR A 97 2.13 49.39 28.92
CA THR A 97 3.22 50.01 29.68
C THR A 97 4.56 49.47 29.19
N ASP A 98 5.51 50.34 28.86
CA ASP A 98 6.90 49.94 28.59
C ASP A 98 7.58 49.51 29.91
N GLU A 99 8.04 48.27 30.00
CA GLU A 99 8.72 47.73 31.18
C GLU A 99 10.04 48.46 31.50
N THR A 100 10.67 49.09 30.51
CA THR A 100 11.98 49.74 30.64
C THR A 100 11.86 51.19 31.09
N THR A 101 10.86 51.93 30.59
CA THR A 101 10.70 53.36 30.87
C THR A 101 9.52 53.70 31.78
N GLY A 102 8.56 52.79 31.97
CA GLY A 102 7.32 53.03 32.68
C GLY A 102 6.30 53.89 31.91
N ASP A 103 6.64 54.34 30.69
CA ASP A 103 5.74 55.14 29.86
C ASP A 103 4.58 54.28 29.33
N GLN A 104 3.35 54.82 29.37
CA GLN A 104 2.22 54.27 28.62
C GLN A 104 2.41 54.56 27.14
N LYS A 105 2.48 53.52 26.30
CA LYS A 105 2.61 53.59 24.84
C LYS A 105 1.44 52.87 24.17
N GLU A 106 1.16 53.17 22.90
CA GLU A 106 0.23 52.40 22.08
C GLU A 106 1.00 51.40 21.19
N GLN A 107 0.35 50.30 20.82
CA GLN A 107 0.81 49.37 19.78
C GLN A 107 -0.38 48.86 18.95
N ILE A 108 -0.13 48.50 17.69
CA ILE A 108 -1.09 47.82 16.81
C ILE A 108 -0.81 46.32 16.86
N ILE A 109 -1.84 45.51 17.11
CA ILE A 109 -1.76 44.04 17.09
C ILE A 109 -2.68 43.51 15.99
N PHE A 110 -2.12 42.82 15.00
CA PHE A 110 -2.89 42.04 14.02
C PHE A 110 -2.94 40.58 14.45
N GLU A 111 -4.14 40.03 14.62
CA GLU A 111 -4.37 38.61 14.94
C GLU A 111 -4.69 37.83 13.66
N PHE A 112 -3.72 37.08 13.14
CA PHE A 112 -3.90 36.18 12.01
C PHE A 112 -4.60 34.90 12.47
N VAL A 113 -5.83 34.69 12.01
CA VAL A 113 -6.60 33.47 12.24
C VAL A 113 -6.41 32.54 11.05
N LEU A 114 -5.57 31.52 11.21
CA LEU A 114 -5.13 30.60 10.16
C LEU A 114 -5.79 29.23 10.31
N ARG A 115 -6.21 28.61 9.20
CA ARG A 115 -6.73 27.23 9.13
C ARG A 115 -5.83 26.36 8.27
N ARG A 116 -5.49 25.16 8.73
CA ARG A 116 -4.68 24.22 7.93
C ARG A 116 -5.49 23.58 6.81
N LYS A 117 -4.88 23.40 5.63
CA LYS A 117 -5.42 22.55 4.56
C LYS A 117 -5.20 21.07 4.90
N THR A 118 -6.28 20.39 5.25
CA THR A 118 -6.26 19.03 5.82
C THR A 118 -6.07 17.93 4.77
N LEU A 119 -6.45 18.18 3.51
CA LEU A 119 -6.53 17.18 2.43
C LEU A 119 -5.29 16.27 2.32
N PHE A 120 -4.10 16.86 2.34
CA PHE A 120 -2.83 16.12 2.28
C PHE A 120 -2.70 15.09 3.41
N TYR A 121 -3.05 15.47 4.64
CA TYR A 121 -2.98 14.60 5.82
C TYR A 121 -4.12 13.57 5.83
N THR A 122 -5.32 13.94 5.37
CA THR A 122 -6.43 12.99 5.25
C THR A 122 -6.09 11.88 4.25
N VAL A 123 -5.59 12.23 3.05
CA VAL A 123 -5.29 11.27 1.99
C VAL A 123 -4.05 10.42 2.31
N ASN A 124 -2.97 11.01 2.85
CA ASN A 124 -1.69 10.30 3.01
C ASN A 124 -1.50 9.65 4.39
N LEU A 125 -2.32 9.98 5.40
CA LEU A 125 -2.18 9.46 6.76
C LEU A 125 -3.48 8.82 7.28
N ILE A 126 -4.66 9.41 7.07
CA ILE A 126 -5.93 8.86 7.59
C ILE A 126 -6.42 7.70 6.73
N ILE A 127 -6.57 7.90 5.41
CA ILE A 127 -7.09 6.87 4.49
C ILE A 127 -6.29 5.55 4.56
N PRO A 128 -4.95 5.54 4.48
CA PRO A 128 -4.19 4.30 4.53
C PRO A 128 -4.31 3.59 5.89
N CYS A 129 -4.42 4.33 6.99
CA CYS A 129 -4.65 3.75 8.32
C CYS A 129 -5.97 2.98 8.39
N VAL A 130 -7.06 3.60 7.91
CA VAL A 130 -8.40 2.99 7.87
C VAL A 130 -8.43 1.77 6.96
N LEU A 131 -7.85 1.87 5.75
CA LEU A 131 -7.77 0.74 4.82
C LEU A 131 -6.99 -0.44 5.41
N ILE A 132 -5.85 -0.17 6.06
CA ILE A 132 -5.05 -1.22 6.70
C ILE A 132 -5.82 -1.90 7.84
N SER A 133 -6.52 -1.15 8.70
CA SER A 133 -7.34 -1.74 9.78
C SER A 133 -8.59 -2.46 9.29
N PHE A 134 -9.13 -2.10 8.12
CA PHE A 134 -10.15 -2.89 7.45
C PHE A 134 -9.56 -4.22 6.94
N VAL A 135 -8.39 -4.17 6.28
CA VAL A 135 -7.71 -5.37 5.75
C VAL A 135 -7.30 -6.34 6.86
N THR A 136 -6.75 -5.87 8.00
CA THR A 136 -6.44 -6.75 9.15
C THR A 136 -7.69 -7.43 9.69
N SER A 137 -8.83 -6.76 9.68
CA SER A 137 -10.13 -7.33 10.07
C SER A 137 -10.60 -8.40 9.08
N CYS A 138 -10.45 -8.17 7.77
CA CYS A 138 -10.81 -9.13 6.72
C CYS A 138 -9.99 -10.43 6.76
N VAL A 139 -8.74 -10.42 7.23
CA VAL A 139 -7.91 -11.63 7.36
C VAL A 139 -8.52 -12.68 8.31
N PHE A 140 -9.31 -12.25 9.31
CA PHE A 140 -10.02 -13.18 10.20
C PHE A 140 -11.21 -13.87 9.50
N ALA A 141 -11.89 -13.17 8.59
CA ALA A 141 -13.03 -13.72 7.85
C ALA A 141 -12.63 -14.76 6.79
N LEU A 142 -11.40 -14.71 6.27
CA LEU A 142 -10.94 -15.63 5.24
C LEU A 142 -10.67 -17.05 5.80
N PRO A 143 -11.25 -18.13 5.25
CA PRO A 143 -10.95 -19.49 5.71
C PRO A 143 -9.49 -19.89 5.39
N ALA A 144 -8.85 -20.61 6.31
CA ALA A 144 -7.43 -20.97 6.24
C ALA A 144 -7.13 -22.25 5.43
N HIS A 145 -8.05 -22.67 4.55
CA HIS A 145 -7.97 -23.95 3.83
C HIS A 145 -7.14 -23.91 2.53
N GLY A 146 -6.61 -22.74 2.13
CA GLY A 146 -5.66 -22.61 1.03
C GLY A 146 -4.42 -21.82 1.46
N GLY A 147 -3.23 -22.22 0.97
CA GLY A 147 -1.95 -21.56 1.28
C GLY A 147 -1.92 -20.05 0.98
N GLN A 148 -2.79 -19.59 0.09
CA GLN A 148 -3.04 -18.18 -0.23
C GLN A 148 -3.33 -17.30 1.02
N LYS A 149 -3.92 -17.85 2.10
CA LYS A 149 -4.15 -17.09 3.34
C LYS A 149 -2.83 -16.65 4.01
N ILE A 150 -1.77 -17.46 3.94
CA ILE A 150 -0.46 -17.09 4.50
C ILE A 150 0.15 -15.97 3.67
N THR A 151 0.15 -16.11 2.34
CA THR A 151 0.68 -15.07 1.44
C THR A 151 -0.01 -13.74 1.67
N LEU A 152 -1.35 -13.73 1.78
CA LEU A 152 -2.12 -12.55 2.15
C LEU A 152 -1.67 -11.98 3.51
N CYS A 153 -1.56 -12.82 4.54
CA CYS A 153 -1.16 -12.39 5.88
C CYS A 153 0.26 -11.79 5.92
N ILE A 154 1.22 -12.36 5.19
CA ILE A 154 2.59 -11.84 5.08
C ILE A 154 2.59 -10.49 4.36
N SER A 155 1.86 -10.37 3.24
CA SER A 155 1.72 -9.09 2.51
C SER A 155 1.10 -7.99 3.38
N VAL A 156 0.09 -8.33 4.18
CA VAL A 156 -0.55 -7.41 5.13
C VAL A 156 0.39 -7.00 6.26
N LEU A 157 1.16 -7.93 6.82
CA LEU A 157 2.18 -7.66 7.84
C LEU A 157 3.27 -6.72 7.29
N PHE A 158 3.74 -6.94 6.06
CA PHE A 158 4.72 -6.07 5.42
C PHE A 158 4.15 -4.65 5.17
N ALA A 159 2.93 -4.54 4.64
CA ALA A 159 2.26 -3.25 4.44
C ALA A 159 2.08 -2.47 5.76
N LEU A 160 1.76 -3.17 6.86
CA LEU A 160 1.68 -2.61 8.21
C LEU A 160 3.01 -2.04 8.70
N VAL A 161 4.12 -2.76 8.50
CA VAL A 161 5.46 -2.29 8.89
C VAL A 161 5.87 -1.06 8.06
N VAL A 162 5.63 -1.07 6.74
CA VAL A 162 5.92 0.08 5.87
C VAL A 162 5.09 1.30 6.28
N PHE A 163 3.80 1.12 6.58
CA PHE A 163 2.93 2.20 7.05
C PHE A 163 3.39 2.76 8.42
N LEU A 164 3.81 1.91 9.36
CA LEU A 164 4.37 2.34 10.64
C LEU A 164 5.62 3.21 10.45
N LEU A 165 6.53 2.82 9.55
CA LEU A 165 7.74 3.58 9.21
C LEU A 165 7.46 4.91 8.49
N LEU A 166 6.33 5.01 7.79
CA LEU A 166 5.86 6.25 7.19
C LEU A 166 5.25 7.19 8.24
N VAL A 167 4.40 6.66 9.14
CA VAL A 167 3.78 7.43 10.23
C VAL A 167 4.84 7.99 11.19
N SER A 168 5.85 7.20 11.57
CA SER A 168 6.92 7.67 12.47
C SER A 168 7.82 8.76 11.87
N LYS A 169 7.83 8.93 10.54
CA LYS A 169 8.52 10.03 9.86
C LYS A 169 7.67 11.29 9.68
N ILE A 170 6.34 11.17 9.74
CA ILE A 170 5.40 12.30 9.57
C ILE A 170 5.05 12.93 10.92
N LEU A 171 5.04 12.16 12.01
CA LEU A 171 4.79 12.66 13.36
C LEU A 171 6.09 13.21 13.99
N PRO A 172 6.22 14.53 14.20
CA PRO A 172 7.35 15.07 14.96
C PRO A 172 7.24 14.67 16.43
N PRO A 173 8.36 14.52 17.16
CA PRO A 173 8.34 14.35 18.61
C PRO A 173 7.78 15.64 19.26
N SER A 174 6.64 15.54 19.93
CA SER A 174 5.90 16.70 20.47
C SER A 174 5.70 16.62 21.99
N LEU A 175 5.74 17.79 22.65
CA LEU A 175 5.55 17.93 24.11
C LEU A 175 4.10 17.63 24.54
N THR A 176 3.13 17.85 23.66
CA THR A 176 1.73 17.47 23.83
C THR A 176 1.34 16.50 22.72
N ILE A 177 0.56 15.47 23.04
CA ILE A 177 0.19 14.42 22.07
C ILE A 177 -1.08 14.85 21.31
N PRO A 178 -1.01 15.07 19.98
CA PRO A 178 -2.18 15.41 19.15
C PRO A 178 -3.30 14.37 19.22
N LEU A 179 -4.56 14.77 19.02
CA LEU A 179 -5.68 13.83 19.00
C LEU A 179 -5.51 12.76 17.90
N ILE A 180 -5.01 13.15 16.71
CA ILE A 180 -4.71 12.18 15.65
C ILE A 180 -3.60 11.20 16.07
N ALA A 181 -2.59 11.64 16.83
CA ALA A 181 -1.54 10.75 17.30
C ALA A 181 -2.07 9.74 18.34
N LYS A 182 -3.01 10.13 19.20
CA LYS A 182 -3.72 9.20 20.10
C LYS A 182 -4.54 8.17 19.33
N TYR A 183 -5.28 8.62 18.31
CA TYR A 183 -6.03 7.73 17.42
C TYR A 183 -5.11 6.75 16.67
N LEU A 184 -4.05 7.25 16.04
CA LEU A 184 -3.07 6.42 15.33
C LEU A 184 -2.38 5.42 16.27
N LEU A 185 -2.01 5.82 17.49
CA LEU A 185 -1.41 4.93 18.49
C LEU A 185 -2.39 3.83 18.93
N PHE A 186 -3.65 4.18 19.20
CA PHE A 186 -4.68 3.19 19.53
C PHE A 186 -4.89 2.20 18.37
N THR A 187 -5.05 2.70 17.15
CA THR A 187 -5.22 1.87 15.95
C THR A 187 -3.99 1.00 15.68
N PHE A 188 -2.78 1.51 15.93
CA PHE A 188 -1.54 0.75 15.85
C PHE A 188 -1.50 -0.40 16.85
N LEU A 189 -1.81 -0.15 18.13
CA LEU A 189 -1.86 -1.20 19.16
C LEU A 189 -2.90 -2.29 18.82
N MET A 190 -4.09 -1.89 18.36
CA MET A 190 -5.11 -2.83 17.88
C MET A 190 -4.64 -3.65 16.69
N ASN A 191 -3.95 -3.04 15.72
CA ASN A 191 -3.36 -3.76 14.59
C ASN A 191 -2.25 -4.73 15.02
N VAL A 192 -1.40 -4.38 16.00
CA VAL A 192 -0.37 -5.30 16.54
C VAL A 192 -1.01 -6.52 17.21
N ILE A 193 -2.05 -6.32 18.02
CA ILE A 193 -2.80 -7.41 18.65
C ILE A 193 -3.47 -8.29 17.59
N ALA A 194 -4.06 -7.69 16.56
CA ALA A 194 -4.66 -8.40 15.43
C ALA A 194 -3.62 -9.25 14.67
N ILE A 195 -2.45 -8.70 14.34
CA ILE A 195 -1.35 -9.44 13.69
C ILE A 195 -0.95 -10.64 14.57
N PHE A 196 -0.69 -10.43 15.86
CA PHE A 196 -0.31 -11.52 16.76
C PHE A 196 -1.38 -12.63 16.80
N ALA A 197 -2.65 -12.27 16.88
CA ALA A 197 -3.76 -13.23 16.80
C ALA A 197 -3.79 -13.98 15.45
N THR A 198 -3.55 -13.30 14.31
CA THR A 198 -3.48 -13.98 12.99
C THR A 198 -2.32 -14.97 12.91
N VAL A 199 -1.14 -14.65 13.47
CA VAL A 199 0.01 -15.56 13.53
C VAL A 199 -0.32 -16.79 14.39
N VAL A 200 -0.98 -16.60 15.55
CA VAL A 200 -1.43 -17.73 16.40
C VAL A 200 -2.47 -18.59 15.68
N ILE A 201 -3.42 -17.99 14.96
CA ILE A 201 -4.43 -18.73 14.16
C ILE A 201 -3.76 -19.51 13.03
N ILE A 202 -2.81 -18.93 12.31
CA ILE A 202 -2.06 -19.61 11.25
C ILE A 202 -1.26 -20.77 11.85
N ASN A 203 -0.46 -20.53 12.89
CA ASN A 203 0.31 -21.57 13.57
C ASN A 203 -0.60 -22.73 14.01
N ARG A 204 -1.76 -22.42 14.63
CA ARG A 204 -2.72 -23.43 15.07
C ARG A 204 -3.38 -24.19 13.92
N ASN A 205 -3.62 -23.56 12.78
CA ASN A 205 -4.18 -24.19 11.58
C ASN A 205 -3.22 -25.16 10.88
N TRP A 206 -1.91 -25.04 11.13
CA TRP A 206 -0.87 -25.91 10.57
C TRP A 206 -0.48 -27.08 11.49
N ILE A 207 -1.13 -27.22 12.65
CA ILE A 207 -0.92 -28.37 13.54
C ILE A 207 -1.66 -29.59 12.99
N THR A 208 -0.89 -30.51 12.40
CA THR A 208 -1.32 -31.83 11.95
C THR A 208 -1.56 -32.77 13.14
N PRO A 209 -2.60 -33.62 13.16
CA PRO A 209 -2.90 -34.51 14.29
C PRO A 209 -1.76 -35.48 14.67
N SER A 210 -0.83 -35.76 13.76
CA SER A 210 0.35 -36.61 14.03
C SER A 210 1.41 -35.98 14.95
N THR A 211 1.41 -34.66 15.16
CA THR A 211 2.48 -33.98 15.93
C THR A 211 2.04 -33.43 17.28
N GLN A 212 0.75 -33.23 17.53
CA GLN A 212 0.27 -32.72 18.82
C GLN A 212 -1.20 -33.08 19.11
N GLU A 213 -1.44 -33.78 20.22
CA GLU A 213 -2.80 -34.05 20.70
C GLU A 213 -3.51 -32.78 21.18
N MET A 214 -4.84 -32.74 21.06
CA MET A 214 -5.64 -31.56 21.40
C MET A 214 -5.94 -31.49 22.91
N PRO A 215 -5.46 -30.46 23.65
CA PRO A 215 -5.72 -30.38 25.09
C PRO A 215 -7.21 -30.29 25.40
N TYR A 216 -7.64 -30.95 26.47
CA TYR A 216 -9.06 -31.04 26.86
C TYR A 216 -9.74 -29.66 26.99
N TRP A 217 -9.05 -28.68 27.58
CA TRP A 217 -9.57 -27.31 27.75
C TRP A 217 -9.83 -26.62 26.39
N VAL A 218 -8.97 -26.81 25.39
CA VAL A 218 -9.17 -26.27 24.04
C VAL A 218 -10.44 -26.86 23.42
N ARG A 219 -10.69 -28.15 23.65
CA ARG A 219 -11.88 -28.86 23.17
C ARG A 219 -13.16 -28.30 23.78
N VAL A 220 -13.17 -28.03 25.09
CA VAL A 220 -14.35 -27.46 25.76
C VAL A 220 -14.58 -26.01 25.33
N VAL A 221 -13.56 -25.16 25.36
CA VAL A 221 -13.70 -23.73 25.04
C VAL A 221 -14.07 -23.54 23.56
N PHE A 222 -13.24 -24.02 22.62
CA PHE A 222 -13.40 -23.68 21.19
C PHE A 222 -14.39 -24.54 20.42
N LEU A 223 -14.70 -25.77 20.85
CA LEU A 223 -15.63 -26.66 20.14
C LEU A 223 -16.99 -26.86 20.84
N ARG A 224 -17.12 -26.51 22.13
CA ARG A 224 -18.40 -26.66 22.87
C ARG A 224 -19.03 -25.32 23.22
N GLU A 225 -18.30 -24.37 23.78
CA GLU A 225 -18.88 -23.12 24.28
C GLU A 225 -18.85 -21.99 23.26
N LEU A 226 -17.68 -21.69 22.67
CA LEU A 226 -17.49 -20.58 21.73
C LEU A 226 -18.41 -20.63 20.49
N PRO A 227 -18.72 -21.80 19.87
CA PRO A 227 -19.65 -21.87 18.75
C PRO A 227 -21.10 -21.53 19.11
N LYS A 228 -21.53 -21.77 20.36
CA LYS A 228 -22.87 -21.38 20.84
C LYS A 228 -23.00 -19.86 20.91
N TYR A 229 -22.00 -19.19 21.46
CA TYR A 229 -21.97 -17.72 21.58
C TYR A 229 -21.84 -17.02 20.22
N LEU A 230 -21.13 -17.62 19.26
CA LEU A 230 -20.97 -17.10 17.91
C LEU A 230 -22.06 -17.55 16.92
N LEU A 231 -23.09 -18.27 17.38
CA LEU A 231 -24.18 -18.81 16.55
C LEU A 231 -23.70 -19.61 15.32
N MET A 232 -22.56 -20.30 15.44
CA MET A 232 -21.96 -21.04 14.34
C MET A 232 -22.57 -22.43 14.19
N ALA A 233 -23.14 -22.71 13.01
CA ALA A 233 -23.54 -24.06 12.64
C ALA A 233 -22.30 -24.98 12.54
N ARG A 234 -22.38 -26.18 13.12
CA ARG A 234 -21.30 -27.18 13.02
C ARG A 234 -21.24 -27.70 11.58
N PRO A 235 -20.09 -27.64 10.87
CA PRO A 235 -19.99 -28.19 9.53
C PRO A 235 -20.21 -29.71 9.53
N ASP A 236 -21.03 -30.21 8.61
CA ASP A 236 -21.33 -31.64 8.49
C ASP A 236 -20.09 -32.45 8.10
N TYR A 237 -19.54 -33.16 9.08
CA TYR A 237 -18.38 -34.04 8.94
C TYR A 237 -18.54 -35.06 7.79
N GLN A 238 -19.76 -35.56 7.59
CA GLN A 238 -20.06 -36.58 6.58
C GLN A 238 -20.09 -36.09 5.13
N ARG A 239 -20.19 -34.78 4.85
CA ARG A 239 -20.12 -34.25 3.47
C ARG A 239 -18.72 -33.85 3.05
N ARG A 240 -17.82 -33.54 3.98
CA ARG A 240 -16.43 -33.11 3.66
C ARG A 240 -15.52 -34.28 3.26
N TRP A 241 -15.80 -35.50 3.74
CA TRP A 241 -14.96 -36.69 3.53
C TRP A 241 -15.61 -37.79 2.65
N ARG A 242 -16.88 -37.63 2.24
CA ARG A 242 -17.39 -38.42 1.12
C ARG A 242 -16.79 -37.85 -0.16
N GLY A 243 -15.77 -38.54 -0.69
CA GLY A 243 -15.43 -38.40 -2.11
C GLY A 243 -16.65 -38.69 -3.00
N PRO A 244 -16.64 -38.29 -4.28
CA PRO A 244 -17.76 -38.54 -5.18
C PRO A 244 -18.07 -40.05 -5.18
N THR A 245 -19.26 -40.42 -4.71
CA THR A 245 -19.71 -41.80 -4.69
C THR A 245 -19.95 -42.24 -6.12
N ASN A 246 -19.01 -43.00 -6.69
CA ASN A 246 -19.11 -43.52 -8.04
C ASN A 246 -20.27 -44.53 -8.10
N PRO A 247 -21.35 -44.27 -8.86
CA PRO A 247 -22.60 -45.03 -8.75
C PRO A 247 -22.62 -46.26 -9.66
N GLU A 248 -21.56 -47.08 -9.62
CA GLU A 248 -21.49 -48.32 -10.42
C GLU A 248 -21.00 -49.52 -9.60
N HIS A 249 -21.96 -50.22 -9.00
CA HIS A 249 -21.88 -51.67 -8.81
C HIS A 249 -23.29 -52.26 -8.73
N ASN A 250 -23.85 -52.61 -9.90
CA ASN A 250 -25.05 -53.44 -10.04
C ASN A 250 -25.16 -54.04 -11.46
N ILE A 251 -24.15 -54.79 -11.89
CA ILE A 251 -24.30 -55.77 -12.98
C ILE A 251 -23.73 -57.11 -12.49
N ILE A 252 -24.63 -57.97 -12.00
CA ILE A 252 -24.33 -59.39 -11.78
C ILE A 252 -24.79 -60.17 -13.01
N GLN A 253 -23.87 -60.97 -13.56
CA GLN A 253 -24.09 -62.07 -14.51
C GLN A 253 -24.81 -61.76 -15.84
N ARG A 254 -24.04 -61.89 -16.93
CA ARG A 254 -24.12 -63.06 -17.84
C ARG A 254 -22.84 -63.17 -18.67
N ILE A 255 -22.29 -64.38 -18.72
CA ILE A 255 -21.27 -64.77 -19.70
C ILE A 255 -22.03 -65.20 -20.96
N PRO A 256 -21.69 -64.69 -22.15
CA PRO A 256 -21.99 -65.35 -23.42
C PRO A 256 -20.74 -66.03 -23.95
N ASP A 257 -20.87 -67.32 -24.30
CA ASP A 257 -19.80 -68.09 -24.93
C ASP A 257 -19.41 -67.55 -26.31
N THR A 258 -18.18 -67.88 -26.72
CA THR A 258 -17.62 -67.57 -28.03
C THR A 258 -18.44 -68.21 -29.16
N GLN A 259 -19.02 -67.43 -30.08
CA GLN A 259 -19.27 -67.91 -31.45
C GLN A 259 -19.63 -66.82 -32.48
N HIS A 260 -19.09 -67.04 -33.69
CA HIS A 260 -19.47 -66.55 -35.02
C HIS A 260 -19.30 -65.07 -35.45
N ILE A 261 -18.48 -64.98 -36.50
CA ILE A 261 -18.26 -63.88 -37.46
C ILE A 261 -19.58 -63.47 -38.15
N GLY A 262 -19.75 -62.16 -38.39
CA GLY A 262 -20.75 -61.62 -39.30
C GLY A 262 -20.39 -60.21 -39.75
N VAL A 263 -19.95 -60.04 -40.99
CA VAL A 263 -19.76 -58.74 -41.64
C VAL A 263 -21.06 -58.37 -42.36
N ALA A 264 -21.58 -57.17 -42.13
CA ALA A 264 -22.62 -56.56 -42.96
C ALA A 264 -22.50 -55.03 -42.92
N SER A 265 -22.66 -54.42 -44.09
CA SER A 265 -22.50 -52.99 -44.39
C SER A 265 -23.74 -52.45 -45.09
N SER A 266 -24.22 -51.27 -44.69
CA SER A 266 -25.10 -50.33 -45.42
C SER A 266 -25.55 -49.26 -44.41
N ASP A 267 -25.22 -47.97 -44.48
CA ASP A 267 -25.36 -46.94 -45.55
C ASP A 267 -26.65 -46.11 -45.36
N ASP A 268 -26.58 -44.84 -45.81
CA ASP A 268 -27.57 -43.74 -45.83
C ASP A 268 -27.89 -43.09 -44.45
N ASP A 269 -27.46 -41.85 -44.15
CA ASP A 269 -27.85 -40.51 -44.70
C ASP A 269 -29.18 -40.00 -44.07
N ASP A 270 -29.41 -38.73 -43.70
CA ASP A 270 -28.61 -37.49 -43.73
C ASP A 270 -29.26 -36.46 -42.75
N GLU A 271 -28.51 -35.58 -42.08
CA GLU A 271 -28.93 -34.19 -41.80
C GLU A 271 -27.78 -33.32 -41.25
N VAL A 272 -27.72 -32.06 -41.70
CA VAL A 272 -26.49 -31.24 -41.71
C VAL A 272 -26.71 -29.89 -41.02
N PHE A 273 -25.79 -29.44 -40.16
CA PHE A 273 -25.35 -28.03 -40.18
C PHE A 273 -23.93 -27.77 -39.61
N GLU A 274 -23.30 -26.71 -40.12
CA GLU A 274 -21.87 -26.38 -40.06
C GLU A 274 -21.37 -25.88 -38.69
N LEU A 275 -20.16 -26.25 -38.22
CA LEU A 275 -18.80 -25.85 -38.65
C LEU A 275 -18.49 -24.35 -38.46
N SER A 276 -17.51 -24.03 -37.62
CA SER A 276 -16.29 -23.29 -38.05
C SER A 276 -15.27 -23.09 -36.93
N ALA A 277 -14.00 -23.38 -37.25
CA ALA A 277 -12.83 -22.85 -36.55
C ALA A 277 -12.10 -21.90 -37.52
N GLY A 278 -11.69 -20.72 -37.04
CA GLY A 278 -10.80 -19.80 -37.78
C GLY A 278 -9.44 -19.76 -37.10
N HIS A 279 -8.39 -20.35 -37.67
CA HIS A 279 -7.50 -19.82 -38.73
C HIS A 279 -6.57 -18.66 -38.32
N SER A 280 -5.27 -18.90 -38.47
CA SER A 280 -4.18 -17.92 -38.43
C SER A 280 -4.15 -17.01 -39.66
N PRO A 281 -3.26 -16.00 -39.67
CA PRO A 281 -2.31 -15.99 -40.80
C PRO A 281 -0.85 -15.62 -40.47
N ARG A 282 0.05 -16.26 -41.23
CA ARG A 282 1.36 -15.75 -41.69
C ARG A 282 1.25 -15.68 -43.23
N PRO A 283 1.92 -14.75 -43.94
CA PRO A 283 3.38 -14.80 -44.15
C PRO A 283 4.01 -13.41 -43.90
N GLN A 284 5.18 -12.97 -44.39
CA GLN A 284 6.14 -13.53 -45.37
C GLN A 284 7.60 -13.12 -45.02
N ARG A 285 8.46 -12.93 -46.03
CA ARG A 285 9.91 -12.67 -45.95
C ARG A 285 10.33 -11.84 -47.15
N ASN A 286 11.14 -10.79 -46.96
CA ASN A 286 12.02 -10.33 -48.03
C ASN A 286 13.31 -9.67 -47.50
N ARG A 287 14.25 -9.39 -48.41
CA ARG A 287 15.70 -9.29 -48.18
C ARG A 287 16.22 -7.92 -48.62
N GLN A 288 17.06 -7.25 -47.82
CA GLN A 288 18.13 -6.38 -48.33
C GLN A 288 19.16 -5.99 -47.24
N ASP A 289 20.38 -5.69 -47.70
CA ASP A 289 21.55 -5.33 -46.89
C ASP A 289 21.45 -3.93 -46.28
N ASP A 290 22.15 -3.68 -45.16
CA ASP A 290 23.18 -2.63 -45.17
C ASP A 290 24.25 -2.78 -44.06
N ARG A 291 25.35 -2.03 -44.19
CA ARG A 291 26.61 -2.16 -43.44
C ARG A 291 26.68 -1.28 -42.18
N GLN A 292 27.41 -1.73 -41.14
CA GLN A 292 28.60 -1.07 -40.53
C GLN A 292 28.88 -1.52 -39.08
N GLY A 293 30.13 -1.96 -38.83
CA GLY A 293 30.95 -1.65 -37.63
C GLY A 293 30.57 -2.24 -36.26
N GLN A 294 31.50 -2.43 -35.29
CA GLN A 294 32.97 -2.34 -35.30
C GLN A 294 33.53 -2.93 -33.97
N HIS A 295 34.44 -3.93 -34.02
CA HIS A 295 35.36 -4.37 -32.92
C HIS A 295 34.71 -4.82 -31.57
N THR A 296 35.31 -5.63 -30.68
CA THR A 296 36.71 -5.98 -30.35
C THR A 296 36.88 -7.45 -29.87
N VAL A 297 38.02 -8.08 -30.21
CA VAL A 297 38.97 -8.89 -29.37
C VAL A 297 38.40 -9.73 -28.20
N GLY A 298 38.76 -11.01 -27.99
CA GLY A 298 39.70 -11.91 -28.70
C GLY A 298 40.14 -13.12 -27.83
N GLY A 299 41.00 -14.02 -28.36
CA GLY A 299 41.63 -15.15 -27.64
C GLY A 299 40.77 -16.44 -27.59
N ALA A 300 41.01 -17.57 -28.28
CA ALA A 300 42.19 -18.26 -28.87
C ALA A 300 42.83 -19.36 -27.99
N MET A 301 42.48 -20.62 -28.29
CA MET A 301 43.24 -21.90 -28.26
C MET A 301 42.20 -23.01 -28.53
N GLY A 302 42.35 -23.99 -29.45
CA GLY A 302 43.52 -24.81 -29.78
C GLY A 302 43.49 -26.05 -28.87
N MET A 303 43.43 -27.32 -29.31
CA MET A 303 43.75 -28.02 -30.58
C MET A 303 42.61 -29.02 -30.91
N SER A 304 42.17 -29.25 -32.15
CA SER A 304 42.82 -30.01 -33.24
C SER A 304 43.26 -31.43 -32.89
N GLU A 305 42.48 -32.44 -33.31
CA GLU A 305 43.05 -33.57 -34.05
C GLU A 305 42.03 -34.19 -35.05
N ARG A 306 42.51 -35.07 -35.93
CA ARG A 306 42.05 -35.23 -37.31
C ARG A 306 41.91 -36.72 -37.68
N SER A 307 40.85 -37.10 -38.41
CA SER A 307 40.91 -37.95 -39.65
C SER A 307 39.76 -38.97 -39.85
N ARG A 308 39.36 -39.10 -41.13
CA ARG A 308 38.86 -40.30 -41.84
C ARG A 308 37.38 -40.76 -41.72
N ASP A 309 36.54 -40.15 -42.55
CA ASP A 309 36.04 -40.68 -43.86
C ASP A 309 35.35 -42.06 -43.99
N GLN A 310 34.28 -42.04 -44.81
CA GLN A 310 33.59 -43.12 -45.57
C GLN A 310 32.44 -43.95 -44.94
N GLY A 311 31.30 -43.98 -45.66
CA GLY A 311 30.24 -44.99 -45.54
C GLY A 311 28.80 -44.48 -45.69
N GLU A 312 28.30 -44.29 -46.92
CA GLU A 312 26.85 -44.20 -47.17
C GLU A 312 26.18 -45.59 -47.06
N LEU A 313 25.04 -45.68 -46.38
CA LEU A 313 23.83 -46.43 -46.79
C LEU A 313 22.72 -46.25 -45.74
N GLY A 314 21.46 -46.20 -46.17
CA GLY A 314 20.28 -46.38 -45.31
C GLY A 314 19.22 -47.22 -46.03
N PRO A 315 18.00 -47.38 -45.47
CA PRO A 315 17.56 -47.10 -44.11
C PRO A 315 17.11 -48.37 -43.36
N GLY A 316 17.25 -48.39 -42.03
CA GLY A 316 16.74 -49.48 -41.19
C GLY A 316 16.34 -48.96 -39.82
N VAL A 317 15.11 -49.27 -39.39
CA VAL A 317 14.57 -48.84 -38.09
C VAL A 317 15.41 -49.45 -36.97
N LYS A 318 16.21 -48.63 -36.29
CA LYS A 318 16.91 -49.04 -35.07
C LYS A 318 15.93 -49.03 -33.89
N PRO A 319 16.07 -49.95 -32.91
CA PRO A 319 15.35 -49.83 -31.64
C PRO A 319 15.69 -48.50 -30.97
N PHE A 320 14.77 -47.96 -30.17
CA PHE A 320 15.03 -46.75 -29.40
C PHE A 320 16.06 -47.02 -28.29
N GLU A 321 17.34 -46.86 -28.60
CA GLU A 321 18.41 -46.88 -27.61
C GLU A 321 18.32 -45.63 -26.74
N MET A 322 17.71 -45.79 -25.57
CA MET A 322 17.56 -44.72 -24.59
C MET A 322 18.93 -44.28 -24.08
N THR A 323 19.34 -43.05 -24.41
CA THR A 323 20.61 -42.48 -23.96
C THR A 323 20.69 -42.47 -22.43
N PRO A 324 21.89 -42.57 -21.84
CA PRO A 324 22.04 -42.61 -20.37
C PRO A 324 21.46 -41.36 -19.69
N GLU A 325 21.53 -40.20 -20.32
CA GLU A 325 20.89 -38.96 -19.86
C GLU A 325 19.35 -39.04 -19.88
N LEU A 326 18.77 -39.67 -20.91
CA LEU A 326 17.32 -39.87 -21.00
C LEU A 326 16.82 -40.91 -19.99
N ARG A 327 17.62 -41.93 -19.68
CA ARG A 327 17.32 -42.86 -18.57
C ARG A 327 17.36 -42.14 -17.22
N ASN A 328 18.40 -41.36 -16.94
CA ASN A 328 18.53 -40.63 -15.68
C ASN A 328 17.41 -39.59 -15.49
N THR A 329 16.99 -38.89 -16.55
CA THR A 329 15.84 -37.97 -16.49
C THR A 329 14.52 -38.72 -16.31
N LEU A 330 14.32 -39.87 -16.96
CA LEU A 330 13.11 -40.69 -16.74
C LEU A 330 13.05 -41.24 -15.30
N GLU A 331 14.17 -41.67 -14.73
CA GLU A 331 14.25 -42.09 -13.32
C GLU A 331 14.02 -40.91 -12.37
N SER A 332 14.55 -39.72 -12.67
CA SER A 332 14.28 -38.50 -11.90
C SER A 332 12.81 -38.11 -11.92
N VAL A 333 12.15 -38.15 -13.09
CA VAL A 333 10.71 -37.87 -13.23
C VAL A 333 9.87 -38.93 -12.52
N LYS A 334 10.27 -40.21 -12.60
CA LYS A 334 9.59 -41.32 -11.90
C LYS A 334 9.73 -41.20 -10.39
N PHE A 335 10.89 -40.78 -9.90
CA PHE A 335 11.13 -40.48 -8.49
C PHE A 335 10.25 -39.31 -8.01
N ILE A 336 10.23 -38.19 -8.75
CA ILE A 336 9.37 -37.03 -8.45
C ILE A 336 7.89 -37.43 -8.44
N TYR A 337 7.44 -38.21 -9.43
CA TYR A 337 6.07 -38.72 -9.49
C TYR A 337 5.71 -39.63 -8.31
N GLN A 338 6.61 -40.53 -7.91
CA GLN A 338 6.42 -41.37 -6.73
C GLN A 338 6.39 -40.56 -5.43
N HIS A 339 7.23 -39.53 -5.31
CA HIS A 339 7.25 -38.65 -4.14
C HIS A 339 5.97 -37.82 -4.05
N LEU A 340 5.53 -37.20 -5.14
CA LEU A 340 4.25 -36.47 -5.21
C LEU A 340 3.05 -37.39 -4.94
N LYS A 341 3.08 -38.64 -5.42
CA LYS A 341 2.03 -39.63 -5.11
C LYS A 341 2.03 -40.00 -3.63
N GLN A 342 3.19 -40.17 -3.01
CA GLN A 342 3.29 -40.41 -1.57
C GLN A 342 2.81 -39.19 -0.77
N GLU A 343 3.18 -37.96 -1.14
CA GLU A 343 2.64 -36.74 -0.51
C GLU A 343 1.11 -36.66 -0.61
N GLN A 344 0.52 -37.08 -1.74
CA GLN A 344 -0.94 -37.15 -1.89
C GLN A 344 -1.59 -38.27 -1.07
N GLU A 345 -0.95 -39.45 -0.95
CA GLU A 345 -1.43 -40.54 -0.09
C GLU A 345 -1.30 -40.20 1.41
N TYR A 346 -0.26 -39.46 1.82
CA TYR A 346 -0.09 -38.95 3.20
C TYR A 346 -1.10 -37.85 3.58
N VAL A 347 -1.79 -37.24 2.62
CA VAL A 347 -2.91 -36.30 2.86
C VAL A 347 -4.26 -37.03 3.06
N LEU A 348 -4.30 -38.36 2.88
CA LEU A 348 -5.52 -39.18 2.90
C LEU A 348 -5.61 -40.21 4.05
N VAL A 349 -4.79 -40.06 5.11
CA VAL A 349 -4.84 -40.89 6.35
C VAL A 349 -5.07 -40.04 7.58
#